data_AF-A0ABD2P395-F1
#
_entry.id   AF-A0ABD2P395-F1
#
_cell.length_a   1.000
_cell.length_b   1.000
_cell.length_c   1.000
_cell.angle_alpha   90.00
_cell.angle_beta   90.00
_cell.angle_gamma   90.00
#
_symmetry.space_group_name_H-M   'P 1'
#
loop_
_entity.id
_entity.type
_entity.pdbx_description
1 polymer ?
#
loop_
_entity_poly.entity_id
_entity_poly.type
_entity_poly.pdbx_seq_one_letter_code
_entity_poly.pdbx_strand_id
1 'polypeptide(L)' 'VKPTSVTIKDNQGTPLVNSSILGPKDEGTDVEIICEAEGGKPVPMVRWYNRTTELKW' A
#
# COMPACT_ATOMS: atom_id res chain seq x y z
N VAL A 1 -2.48 2.05 -20.90
CA VAL A 1 -3.73 1.55 -20.29
C VAL A 1 -3.66 1.82 -18.80
N LYS A 2 -4.67 2.48 -18.23
CA LYS A 2 -4.73 2.75 -16.78
C LYS A 2 -5.01 1.46 -16.00
N PRO A 3 -4.52 1.31 -14.76
CA PRO A 3 -4.88 0.18 -13.91
C PRO A 3 -6.40 0.06 -13.76
N THR A 4 -6.90 -1.17 -13.77
CA THR A 4 -8.32 -1.49 -13.59
C THR A 4 -8.73 -1.38 -12.13
N SER A 5 -7.81 -1.66 -11.21
CA SER A 5 -8.03 -1.59 -9.77
C SER A 5 -6.74 -1.24 -9.02
N VAL A 6 -6.90 -0.65 -7.84
CA VAL A 6 -5.84 -0.41 -6.86
C VAL A 6 -6.34 -0.90 -5.50
N THR A 7 -5.57 -1.73 -4.82
CA THR A 7 -5.93 -2.27 -3.51
C THR A 7 -4.74 -2.17 -2.57
N ILE A 8 -5.01 -1.68 -1.35
CA ILE A 8 -4.04 -1.64 -0.27
C ILE A 8 -4.38 -2.80 0.65
N LYS A 9 -3.39 -3.57 1.09
CA LYS A 9 -3.57 -4.71 2.01
C LYS A 9 -2.48 -4.77 3.07
N ASP A 10 -2.78 -5.38 4.19
CA ASP A 10 -1.77 -5.69 5.22
C ASP A 10 -0.93 -6.92 4.81
N ASN A 11 0.02 -7.28 5.68
CA ASN A 11 0.88 -8.45 5.50
C ASN A 11 0.14 -9.79 5.48
N GLN A 12 -1.11 -9.83 5.95
CA GLN A 12 -1.97 -11.02 5.88
C GLN A 12 -2.86 -11.02 4.63
N GLY A 13 -2.72 -10.01 3.77
CA GLY A 13 -3.54 -9.83 2.59
C GLY A 13 -4.92 -9.24 2.87
N THR A 14 -5.17 -8.77 4.09
CA THR A 14 -6.44 -8.13 4.47
C THR A 14 -6.53 -6.77 3.80
N PRO A 15 -7.56 -6.51 2.96
CA PRO A 15 -7.71 -5.23 2.29
C PRO A 15 -7.96 -4.12 3.31
N LEU A 16 -7.18 -3.04 3.19
CA LEU A 16 -7.28 -1.83 3.98
C LEU A 16 -8.07 -0.80 3.18
N VAL A 17 -9.18 -0.33 3.75
CA VAL A 17 -9.99 0.74 3.18
C VAL A 17 -9.53 2.09 3.71
N ASN A 18 -9.97 3.18 3.08
CA ASN A 18 -9.68 4.52 3.57
C ASN A 18 -10.09 4.63 5.05
N SER A 19 -9.20 5.19 5.88
CA SER A 19 -9.36 5.29 7.34
C SER A 19 -9.35 3.97 8.12
N SER A 20 -8.87 2.86 7.54
CA SER A 20 -8.62 1.63 8.29
C SER A 20 -7.55 1.80 9.38
N ILE A 21 -7.82 1.22 10.54
CA ILE A 21 -6.87 1.13 11.66
C ILE A 21 -6.15 -0.23 11.53
N LEU A 22 -4.83 -0.19 11.46
CA LEU A 22 -3.99 -1.39 11.31
C LEU A 22 -3.79 -2.14 12.65
N GLY A 23 -4.88 -2.43 13.37
CA GLY A 23 -4.92 -3.18 14.63
C GLY A 23 -4.01 -2.66 15.76
N PRO A 24 -4.05 -3.28 16.96
CA PRO A 24 -3.00 -3.07 17.94
C PRO A 24 -1.72 -3.73 17.42
N LYS A 25 -0.65 -2.94 17.27
CA LYS A 25 0.69 -3.43 16.93
C LYS A 25 1.60 -3.20 18.12
N ASP A 26 2.38 -4.22 18.47
CA ASP A 26 3.35 -4.11 19.55
C ASP A 26 4.55 -3.27 19.11
N GLU A 27 5.09 -2.48 20.03
CA GLU A 27 6.29 -1.68 19.79
C GLU A 27 7.47 -2.61 19.40
N GLY A 28 8.20 -2.22 18.35
CA GLY A 28 9.27 -3.04 17.78
C GLY A 28 8.81 -4.03 16.71
N THR A 29 7.51 -4.10 16.40
CA THR A 29 7.00 -4.93 15.30
C THR A 29 7.11 -4.21 13.96
N ASP A 30 7.63 -4.89 12.94
CA ASP A 30 7.66 -4.36 11.57
C ASP A 30 6.25 -4.28 10.98
N VAL A 31 5.94 -3.12 10.40
CA VAL A 31 4.66 -2.86 9.72
C VAL A 31 4.87 -2.97 8.22
N GLU A 32 4.22 -3.96 7.62
CA GLU A 32 4.22 -4.15 6.17
C GLU A 32 2.85 -3.81 5.58
N ILE A 33 2.86 -2.92 4.58
CA ILE A 33 1.69 -2.48 3.82
C ILE A 33 1.98 -2.72 2.35
N ILE A 34 1.07 -3.39 1.67
CA ILE A 34 1.24 -3.80 0.28
C ILE A 34 0.24 -3.00 -0.57
N CYS A 35 0.74 -2.38 -1.64
CA CYS A 35 -0.08 -1.69 -2.63
C CYS A 35 -0.02 -2.47 -3.95
N GLU A 36 -1.16 -2.92 -4.44
CA GLU A 36 -1.27 -3.69 -5.68
C GLU A 36 -2.14 -2.96 -6.70
N ALA A 37 -1.64 -2.85 -7.94
CA ALA A 37 -2.34 -2.23 -9.06
C ALA A 37 -2.43 -3.22 -10.22
N GLU A 38 -3.66 -3.56 -10.64
CA GLU A 38 -3.91 -4.59 -11.66
C GLU A 38 -4.24 -3.97 -13.03
N GLY A 39 -3.87 -4.63 -14.12
CA GLY A 39 -4.33 -4.28 -15.48
C GLY A 39 -3.63 -3.09 -16.14
N GLY A 40 -2.65 -2.48 -15.47
CA GLY A 40 -1.83 -1.40 -16.04
C GLY A 40 -0.91 -1.90 -17.16
N LYS A 41 -0.86 -1.18 -18.28
CA LYS A 41 0.11 -1.43 -19.36
C LYS A 41 0.66 -0.09 -19.89
N PRO A 42 1.97 0.19 -19.76
CA PRO A 42 3.04 -0.63 -19.17
C PRO A 42 2.86 -0.85 -17.65
N VAL A 43 3.69 -1.74 -17.05
CA VAL A 43 3.64 -2.04 -15.60
C VAL A 43 3.70 -0.74 -14.79
N PRO A 44 2.76 -0.51 -13.86
CA PRO A 44 2.69 0.73 -13.10
C PRO A 44 3.85 0.85 -12.09
N MET A 45 4.28 2.09 -11.84
CA MET A 45 5.27 2.39 -10.79
C MET A 45 4.55 2.76 -9.49
N VAL A 46 4.91 2.11 -8.39
CA VAL A 46 4.41 2.45 -7.04
C VAL A 46 5.38 3.46 -6.40
N ARG A 47 4.84 4.54 -5.83
CA ARG A 47 5.60 5.57 -5.10
C ARG A 47 5.00 5.73 -3.71
N TRP A 48 5.85 5.71 -2.69
CA TRP A 48 5.43 5.87 -1.30
C TRP A 48 5.68 7.31 -0.84
N TYR A 49 4.75 7.86 -0.09
CA TYR A 49 4.84 9.22 0.43
C TYR A 49 4.60 9.25 1.94
N ASN A 50 5.40 10.01 2.66
CA ASN A 50 5.12 10.42 4.03
C ASN A 50 4.75 11.91 4.03
N ARG A 51 3.47 12.20 4.28
CA ARG A 51 2.86 13.53 4.12
C ARG A 51 3.01 14.05 2.68
N THR A 52 3.98 14.93 2.44
CA THR A 52 4.27 15.54 1.14
C THR A 52 5.61 15.07 0.54
N THR A 53 6.35 14.23 1.26
CA THR A 53 7.69 13.81 0.88
C THR A 53 7.65 12.41 0.28
N GLU A 54 8.19 12.24 -0.91
CA GLU A 54 8.38 10.92 -1.53
C GLU A 54 9.49 10.16 -0.81
N LEU A 55 9.18 8.97 -0.31
CA LEU A 55 10.13 8.05 0.28
C LEU A 55 10.87 7.34 -0.85
N LYS A 56 12.16 7.65 -0.99
CA LYS A 56 13.07 6.97 -1.91
C LYS A 56 13.77 5.85 -1.14
N TRP A 57 13.65 4.62 -1.64
CA TRP A 57 14.48 3.50 -1.20
C TRP A 57 15.94 3.71 -1.59
#